data_AF-A0A7X9SMI0-F1
#
_entry.id   AF-A0A7X9SMI0-F1
#
_cell.length_a   1.000
_cell.length_b   1.000
_cell.length_c   1.000
_cell.angle_alpha   90.00
_cell.angle_beta   90.00
_cell.angle_gamma   90.00
#
_symmetry.space_group_name_H-M   'P 1'
#
loop_
_entity.id
_entity.type
_entity.pdbx_description
1 polymer ?
#
loop_
_entity_poly.entity_id
_entity_poly.type
_entity_poly.pdbx_seq_one_letter_code
_entity_poly.pdbx_strand_id
1 'polypeptide(L)'
;MNKTATFKSVFKDTENQASTLYTTLPETNNAQKIYKLRKMSGLSQKQFAQKIGIGYSSLCKYEIGYKISESNKKKICDYFDLQLD
;
A
#
# COMPACT_ATOMS: atom_id res chain seq x y z
N MET A 1 -30.48 1.41 25.35
CA MET A 1 -29.05 1.09 25.11
C MET A 1 -28.74 1.38 23.66
N ASN A 2 -28.18 2.55 23.36
CA ASN A 2 -27.92 2.96 21.98
C ASN A 2 -26.56 2.41 21.54
N LYS A 3 -26.58 1.36 20.72
CA LYS A 3 -25.38 0.85 20.05
C LYS A 3 -24.99 1.85 18.97
N THR A 4 -24.13 2.82 19.29
CA THR A 4 -23.58 3.74 18.29
C THR A 4 -22.62 2.96 17.40
N ALA A 5 -23.14 2.36 16.33
CA ALA A 5 -22.31 1.74 15.31
C ALA A 5 -21.39 2.82 14.73
N THR A 6 -20.08 2.65 14.89
CA THR A 6 -19.11 3.60 14.33
C THR A 6 -19.04 3.41 12.82
N PHE A 7 -18.80 4.48 12.08
CA PHE A 7 -18.63 4.46 10.62
C PHE A 7 -17.72 3.30 10.16
N LYS A 8 -16.62 3.05 10.89
CA LYS A 8 -15.70 1.92 10.63
C LYS A 8 -16.33 0.53 10.68
N SER A 9 -17.34 0.29 11.51
CA SER A 9 -18.00 -1.02 11.60
C SER A 9 -19.03 -1.25 10.50
N VAL A 10 -19.59 -0.18 9.93
CA VAL A 10 -20.61 -0.28 8.87
C VAL A 10 -19.98 -0.55 7.50
N PHE A 11 -18.75 -0.10 7.28
CA PHE A 11 -18.07 -0.17 5.98
C PHE A 11 -16.88 -1.13 5.92
N LYS A 12 -16.78 -2.08 6.87
CA LYS A 12 -15.65 -3.03 6.94
C LYS A 12 -15.55 -3.98 5.73
N ASP A 13 -16.67 -4.21 5.03
CA ASP A 13 -16.76 -5.26 4.00
C ASP A 13 -16.60 -4.75 2.56
N THR A 14 -16.54 -3.42 2.34
CA THR A 14 -16.47 -2.82 0.99
C THR A 14 -15.03 -2.47 0.55
N GLU A 15 -14.00 -2.86 1.31
CA GLU A 15 -12.60 -2.54 0.97
C GLU A 15 -12.11 -3.30 -0.28
N ASN A 16 -12.78 -4.38 -0.69
CA ASN A 16 -12.33 -5.24 -1.79
C ASN A 16 -12.67 -4.69 -3.20
N GLN A 17 -13.65 -3.80 -3.35
CA GLN A 17 -14.06 -3.27 -4.66
C GLN A 17 -13.08 -2.22 -5.23
N ALA A 18 -12.21 -1.64 -4.39
CA ALA A 18 -11.23 -0.67 -4.86
C ALA A 18 -10.09 -1.31 -5.66
N SER A 19 -9.82 -2.60 -5.43
CA SER A 19 -8.70 -3.34 -5.99
C SER A 19 -8.72 -3.44 -7.53
N THR A 20 -9.91 -3.56 -8.13
CA THR A 20 -10.10 -3.70 -9.58
C THR A 20 -9.90 -2.40 -10.37
N LEU A 21 -9.98 -1.23 -9.71
CA LEU A 21 -9.75 0.07 -10.36
C LEU A 21 -8.26 0.34 -10.57
N TYR A 22 -7.41 -0.24 -9.72
CA TYR A 22 -5.98 0.04 -9.75
C TYR A 22 -5.17 -0.94 -10.61
N THR A 23 -5.76 -2.05 -11.08
CA THR A 23 -5.08 -3.04 -11.93
C THR A 23 -4.65 -2.48 -13.28
N THR A 24 -5.35 -1.48 -13.82
CA THR A 24 -5.05 -0.83 -15.10
C THR A 24 -4.07 0.34 -15.00
N LEU A 25 -3.58 0.69 -13.79
CA LEU A 25 -2.59 1.76 -13.67
C LEU A 25 -1.26 1.36 -14.34
N PRO A 26 -0.66 2.27 -15.14
CA PRO A 26 0.66 2.07 -15.71
C PRO A 26 1.74 2.09 -14.62
N GLU A 27 2.59 1.07 -14.63
CA GLU A 27 3.70 0.86 -13.70
C GLU A 27 5.05 1.13 -14.39
N THR A 28 5.30 2.37 -14.76
CA THR A 28 6.54 2.74 -15.46
C THR A 28 7.73 2.83 -14.49
N ASN A 29 7.48 3.10 -13.22
CA ASN A 29 8.53 3.29 -12.20
C ASN A 29 8.20 2.57 -10.88
N ASN A 30 9.22 2.24 -10.09
CA ASN A 30 9.08 1.55 -8.80
C ASN A 30 8.11 2.25 -7.82
N ALA A 31 8.06 3.59 -7.87
CA ALA A 31 7.10 4.39 -7.13
C ALA A 31 5.64 4.04 -7.44
N GLN A 32 5.32 3.91 -8.73
CA GLN A 32 3.99 3.55 -9.20
C GLN A 32 3.64 2.10 -8.87
N LYS A 33 4.62 1.19 -8.95
CA LYS A 33 4.45 -0.20 -8.51
C LYS A 33 4.02 -0.27 -7.05
N ILE A 34 4.76 0.40 -6.16
CA ILE A 34 4.45 0.44 -4.72
C ILE A 34 3.07 1.04 -4.45
N TYR A 35 2.76 2.16 -5.11
CA TYR A 35 1.46 2.80 -4.98
C TYR A 35 0.31 1.86 -5.40
N LYS A 36 0.46 1.21 -6.55
CA LYS A 36 -0.52 0.26 -7.06
C LYS A 36 -0.70 -0.93 -6.12
N LEU A 37 0.38 -1.57 -5.67
CA LEU A 37 0.33 -2.69 -4.71
C LEU A 37 -0.37 -2.30 -3.42
N ARG A 38 -0.05 -1.13 -2.87
CA ARG A 38 -0.70 -0.62 -1.67
C ARG A 38 -2.20 -0.44 -1.88
N LYS A 39 -2.58 0.15 -3.01
CA LYS A 39 -3.97 0.42 -3.36
C LYS A 39 -4.76 -0.85 -3.66
N MET A 40 -4.16 -1.82 -4.35
CA MET A 40 -4.71 -3.16 -4.55
C MET A 40 -4.94 -3.88 -3.22
N SER A 41 -4.07 -3.67 -2.24
CA SER A 41 -4.20 -4.23 -0.89
C SER A 41 -5.21 -3.48 -0.01
N GLY A 42 -5.80 -2.37 -0.47
CA GLY A 42 -6.71 -1.54 0.32
C GLY A 42 -6.05 -0.82 1.50
N LEU A 43 -4.71 -0.80 1.57
CA LEU A 43 -3.99 -0.30 2.74
C LEU A 43 -3.74 1.22 2.65
N SER A 44 -3.87 1.89 3.79
CA SER A 44 -3.31 3.24 3.95
C SER A 44 -1.79 3.20 3.93
N GLN A 45 -1.14 4.32 3.60
CA GLN A 45 0.33 4.44 3.64
C GLN A 45 0.89 4.03 5.01
N LYS A 46 0.23 4.42 6.11
CA LYS A 46 0.66 4.05 7.47
C LYS A 46 0.55 2.55 7.73
N GLN A 47 -0.56 1.92 7.33
CA GLN A 47 -0.74 0.48 7.51
C GLN A 47 0.23 -0.31 6.65
N PHE A 48 0.44 0.09 5.40
CA PHE A 48 1.42 -0.53 4.49
C PHE A 48 2.83 -0.45 5.06
N ALA A 49 3.24 0.75 5.51
CA ALA A 49 4.53 0.95 6.14
C ALA A 49 4.72 0.08 7.39
N GLN A 50 3.70 -0.02 8.24
CA GLN A 50 3.70 -0.88 9.43
C GLN A 50 3.76 -2.37 9.09
N LYS A 51 3.03 -2.82 8.06
CA LYS A 51 3.02 -4.21 7.62
C LYS A 51 4.39 -4.68 7.12
N ILE A 52 5.08 -3.82 6.38
CA ILE A 52 6.38 -4.12 5.77
C ILE A 52 7.55 -3.81 6.72
N GLY A 53 7.30 -3.00 7.76
CA GLY A 53 8.35 -2.55 8.68
C GLY A 53 9.29 -1.51 8.05
N ILE A 54 8.72 -0.58 7.28
CA ILE A 54 9.41 0.60 6.74
C ILE A 54 8.91 1.88 7.40
N GLY A 55 9.71 2.94 7.36
CA GLY A 55 9.28 4.25 7.85
C GLY A 55 8.12 4.81 7.01
N TYR A 56 7.09 5.33 7.66
CA TYR A 56 5.97 6.00 6.98
C TYR A 56 6.45 7.14 6.07
N SER A 57 7.34 7.99 6.59
CA SER A 57 7.93 9.10 5.83
C SER A 57 8.75 8.60 4.63
N SER A 58 9.42 7.45 4.77
CA SER A 58 10.13 6.80 3.67
C SER A 58 9.16 6.37 2.57
N LEU A 59 8.06 5.70 2.93
CA LEU A 59 7.03 5.29 1.98
C LEU A 59 6.43 6.49 1.23
N CYS A 60 6.09 7.58 1.93
CA CYS A 60 5.56 8.78 1.27
C CYS A 60 6.56 9.33 0.24
N LYS A 61 7.85 9.39 0.58
CA LYS A 61 8.89 9.81 -0.36
C LYS A 61 8.95 8.89 -1.58
N TYR A 62 8.87 7.58 -1.37
CA TYR A 62 8.91 6.60 -2.46
C TYR A 62 7.74 6.77 -3.43
N GLU A 63 6.53 7.00 -2.93
CA GLU A 63 5.34 7.22 -3.78
C GLU A 63 5.41 8.52 -4.57
N ILE A 64 6.12 9.54 -4.07
CA ILE A 64 6.32 10.83 -4.76
C ILE A 64 7.46 10.75 -5.79
N GLY A 65 8.17 9.62 -5.88
CA GLY A 65 9.23 9.39 -6.87
C GLY A 65 10.65 9.60 -6.35
N TYR A 66 10.86 9.71 -5.03
CA TYR A 66 12.21 9.68 -4.46
C TYR A 66 12.84 8.30 -4.58
N LYS A 67 14.17 8.27 -4.63
CA LYS A 67 14.96 7.04 -4.66
C LYS A 67 14.64 6.14 -3.45
N ILE A 68 14.28 4.90 -3.73
CA ILE A 68 14.06 3.86 -2.73
C ILE A 68 15.42 3.37 -2.23
N SER A 69 15.54 3.18 -0.92
CA SER A 69 16.74 2.54 -0.35
C SER A 69 16.69 1.04 -0.62
N GLU A 70 17.81 0.44 -1.04
CA GLU A 70 17.89 -1.00 -1.34
C GLU A 70 17.37 -1.87 -0.18
N SER A 71 17.66 -1.50 1.08
CA SER A 71 17.16 -2.21 2.25
C SER A 71 15.64 -2.20 2.34
N ASN A 72 14.99 -1.09 1.99
CA ASN A 72 13.53 -0.99 1.99
C ASN A 72 12.92 -1.64 0.75
N LYS A 73 13.60 -1.58 -0.40
CA LYS A 73 13.20 -2.30 -1.62
C LYS A 73 13.13 -3.81 -1.34
N LYS A 74 14.16 -4.37 -0.71
CA LYS A 74 14.20 -5.78 -0.31
C LYS A 74 13.02 -6.17 0.58
N LYS A 75 12.72 -5.40 1.64
CA LYS A 75 11.57 -5.67 2.51
C LYS A 75 10.24 -5.67 1.77
N ILE A 76 10.05 -4.72 0.84
CA ILE A 76 8.83 -4.64 0.04
C ILE A 76 8.74 -5.85 -0.90
N CYS A 77 9.85 -6.22 -1.55
CA CYS A 77 9.93 -7.41 -2.40
C CYS A 77 9.65 -8.70 -1.61
N ASP A 78 10.27 -8.87 -0.44
CA ASP A 78 10.08 -10.02 0.45
C ASP A 78 8.61 -10.14 0.90
N TYR A 79 7.92 -9.01 1.12
CA TYR A 79 6.51 -9.02 1.55
C TYR A 79 5.53 -9.37 0.42
N PHE A 80 5.82 -8.94 -0.81
CA PHE A 80 4.93 -9.13 -1.97
C PHE A 80 5.38 -10.26 -2.91
N ASP A 81 6.43 -10.99 -2.55
CA ASP A 81 7.07 -12.01 -3.40
C ASP A 81 7.40 -11.48 -4.82
N LEU A 82 7.87 -10.22 -4.86
CA LEU A 82 8.21 -9.56 -6.12
C LEU A 82 9.66 -9.81 -6.47
N GLN A 83 9.89 -10.39 -7.64
CA GLN A 83 11.23 -10.55 -8.18
C GLN A 83 11.81 -9.19 -8.60
N LEU A 84 12.99 -8.91 -8.07
CA LEU A 84 13.81 -7.76 -8.38
C LEU A 84 14.51 -8.02 -9.71
N ASP A 85 13.99 -7.48 -10.81
CA ASP A 85 14.77 -7.26 -12.05
C ASP A 85 15.64 -6.00 -11.93
#